data_AF-A0A288QTN5-F1
#
_entry.id   AF-A0A288QTN5-F1
#
_cell.length_a   1.000
_cell.length_b   1.000
_cell.length_c   1.000
_cell.angle_alpha   90.00
_cell.angle_beta   90.00
_cell.angle_gamma   90.00
#
_symmetry.space_group_name_H-M   'P 1'
#
loop_
_entity.id
_entity.type
_entity.pdbx_description
1 polymer ?
#
loop_
_entity_poly.entity_id
_entity_poly.type
_entity_poly.pdbx_seq_one_letter_code
_entity_poly.pdbx_strand_id
1 'polypeptide(L)'
;MPVTVYSFSHRSSALSALKSVTEFFELNQLPYNVVQMKDSESLPVDLPTMRQICAAEDPETTIFKNPRGMSIDDWTVQDIIASPNKSLKSPLTVEFDEAAHVTHVMAGINQDMLGLFIPHDRRKQELADLLAKADSLSD
;
A
#
# COMPACT_ATOMS: atom_id res chain seq x y z
N MET A 1 5.02 5.01 -13.25
CA MET A 1 4.33 3.84 -12.68
C MET A 1 3.10 4.34 -11.95
N PRO A 2 1.89 3.85 -12.26
CA PRO A 2 0.68 4.32 -11.62
C PRO A 2 0.52 3.68 -10.24
N VAL A 3 0.76 4.43 -9.18
CA VAL A 3 0.35 4.01 -7.83
C VAL A 3 -1.16 4.17 -7.71
N THR A 4 -1.85 3.17 -7.16
CA THR A 4 -3.28 3.24 -6.87
C THR A 4 -3.53 3.02 -5.38
N VAL A 5 -4.22 3.96 -4.76
CA VAL A 5 -4.61 3.92 -3.35
C VAL A 5 -6.11 3.60 -3.25
N TYR A 6 -6.44 2.39 -2.83
CA TYR A 6 -7.81 1.97 -2.56
C TYR A 6 -8.17 2.34 -1.12
N SER A 7 -9.24 3.12 -0.92
CA SER A 7 -9.64 3.52 0.45
C SER A 7 -11.15 3.66 0.62
N PHE A 8 -11.65 3.47 1.84
CA PHE A 8 -13.07 3.70 2.19
C PHE A 8 -13.33 5.15 2.56
N SER A 9 -14.22 5.83 1.82
CA SER A 9 -14.60 7.22 2.08
C SER A 9 -15.41 7.44 3.37
N HIS A 10 -16.08 6.40 3.87
CA HIS A 10 -17.01 6.51 5.00
C HIS A 10 -16.38 6.12 6.36
N ARG A 11 -15.11 5.70 6.38
CA ARG A 11 -14.42 5.26 7.61
C ARG A 11 -13.40 6.32 8.03
N SER A 12 -13.62 6.97 9.17
CA SER A 12 -12.77 8.07 9.65
C SER A 12 -11.30 7.69 9.78
N SER A 13 -10.99 6.50 10.32
CA SER A 13 -9.61 6.00 10.41
C SER A 13 -8.97 5.76 9.04
N ALA A 14 -9.75 5.32 8.05
CA ALA A 14 -9.28 5.15 6.68
C ALA A 14 -9.03 6.50 6.00
N LEU A 15 -9.83 7.52 6.27
CA LEU A 15 -9.63 8.88 5.76
C LEU A 15 -8.37 9.53 6.33
N SER A 16 -8.12 9.38 7.64
CA SER A 16 -6.90 9.89 8.26
C SER A 16 -5.65 9.23 7.68
N ALA A 17 -5.65 7.90 7.56
CA ALA A 17 -4.53 7.18 6.96
C ALA A 17 -4.37 7.48 5.46
N LEU A 18 -5.48 7.60 4.71
CA LEU A 18 -5.46 8.04 3.32
C LEU A 18 -4.78 9.40 3.18
N LYS A 19 -5.15 10.38 4.02
CA LYS A 19 -4.56 11.72 4.00
C LYS A 19 -3.05 11.68 4.15
N SER A 20 -2.54 10.92 5.12
CA SER A 20 -1.10 10.81 5.33
C SER A 20 -0.38 10.12 4.15
N VAL A 21 -1.01 9.12 3.53
CA VAL A 21 -0.47 8.46 2.33
C VAL A 21 -0.45 9.42 1.13
N THR A 22 -1.54 10.15 0.89
CA THR A 22 -1.62 11.10 -0.23
C THR A 22 -0.68 12.29 -0.04
N GLU A 23 -0.55 12.82 1.18
CA GLU A 23 0.42 13.87 1.52
C GLU A 23 1.85 13.42 1.19
N PHE A 24 2.21 12.17 1.49
CA PHE A 24 3.52 11.63 1.11
C PHE A 24 3.74 11.66 -0.41
N PHE A 25 2.77 11.17 -1.19
CA PHE A 25 2.88 11.16 -2.65
C PHE A 25 2.95 12.57 -3.24
N GLU A 26 2.16 13.51 -2.70
CA GLU A 26 2.17 14.91 -3.11
C GLU A 26 3.50 15.61 -2.80
N LEU A 27 4.00 15.47 -1.57
CA LEU A 27 5.30 16.04 -1.16
C LEU A 27 6.46 15.52 -2.02
N ASN A 28 6.36 14.27 -2.45
CA ASN A 28 7.37 13.63 -3.31
C ASN A 28 7.10 13.77 -4.81
N GLN A 29 6.05 14.49 -5.22
CA GLN A 29 5.66 14.68 -6.62
C GLN A 29 5.50 13.35 -7.38
N LEU A 30 4.97 12.34 -6.69
CA LEU A 30 4.76 11.01 -7.24
C LEU A 30 3.33 10.90 -7.79
N PRO A 31 3.14 10.40 -9.01
CA PRO A 31 1.80 10.24 -9.58
C PRO A 31 1.06 9.11 -8.86
N TYR A 32 -0.17 9.39 -8.44
CA TYR A 32 -1.04 8.41 -7.79
C TYR A 32 -2.50 8.60 -8.18
N ASN A 33 -3.28 7.52 -8.10
CA ASN A 33 -4.72 7.52 -8.27
C ASN A 33 -5.39 7.08 -6.97
N VAL A 34 -6.57 7.63 -6.66
CA VAL A 34 -7.37 7.19 -5.51
C VAL A 34 -8.64 6.50 -6.01
N VAL A 35 -8.84 5.27 -5.56
CA VAL A 35 -10.06 4.50 -5.83
C VAL A 35 -10.86 4.40 -4.54
N GLN A 36 -12.05 5.00 -4.54
CA GLN A 36 -12.95 4.93 -3.38
C GLN A 36 -13.68 3.59 -3.35
N MET A 37 -13.34 2.77 -2.37
CA MET A 37 -13.98 1.48 -2.13
C MET A 37 -15.36 1.66 -1.50
N LYS A 38 -16.29 0.78 -1.90
CA LYS A 38 -17.62 0.64 -1.31
C LYS A 38 -17.66 -0.62 -0.48
N ASP A 39 -18.50 -0.65 0.55
CA ASP A 39 -18.82 -1.90 1.24
C ASP A 39 -19.56 -2.81 0.25
N SER A 40 -18.83 -3.74 -0.36
CA SER A 40 -19.30 -4.63 -1.41
C SER A 40 -18.89 -6.07 -1.12
N GLU A 41 -19.65 -7.02 -1.67
CA GLU A 41 -19.28 -8.43 -1.73
C GLU A 41 -18.26 -8.72 -2.85
N SER A 42 -17.92 -7.72 -3.66
CA SER A 42 -16.92 -7.81 -4.73
C SER A 42 -15.58 -7.16 -4.34
N LEU A 43 -14.47 -7.77 -4.77
CA LEU A 43 -13.13 -7.20 -4.68
C LEU A 43 -13.03 -5.88 -5.48
N PRO A 44 -12.13 -4.96 -5.10
CA PRO A 44 -11.90 -3.71 -5.84
C PRO A 44 -11.14 -3.92 -7.16
N VAL A 45 -10.58 -5.11 -7.37
CA VAL A 45 -9.85 -5.56 -8.56
C VAL A 45 -10.26 -6.98 -8.92
N ASP A 46 -9.88 -7.45 -10.11
CA ASP A 46 -10.15 -8.84 -10.49
C ASP A 46 -9.32 -9.86 -9.67
N LEU A 47 -9.71 -11.13 -9.75
CA LEU A 47 -9.05 -12.20 -8.99
C LEU A 47 -7.56 -12.39 -9.33
N PRO A 48 -7.13 -12.36 -10.61
CA PRO A 48 -5.72 -12.41 -10.95
C PRO A 48 -4.90 -11.29 -10.31
N THR A 49 -5.39 -10.05 -10.36
CA THR A 49 -4.71 -8.90 -9.73
C THR A 49 -4.67 -9.06 -8.22
N MET A 50 -5.77 -9.47 -7.59
CA MET A 50 -5.80 -9.69 -6.14
C MET A 50 -4.77 -10.75 -5.69
N ARG A 51 -4.58 -11.82 -6.47
CA ARG A 51 -3.53 -12.81 -6.19
C ARG A 51 -2.13 -12.22 -6.25
N GLN A 52 -1.87 -11.33 -7.20
CA GLN A 52 -0.58 -10.62 -7.27
C GLN A 52 -0.40 -9.68 -6.07
N ILE A 53 -1.45 -8.99 -5.64
CA ILE A 53 -1.42 -8.16 -4.43
C ILE A 53 -1.08 -9.00 -3.20
N CYS A 54 -1.74 -10.14 -3.00
CA CYS A 54 -1.41 -11.06 -1.91
C CYS A 54 0.04 -11.58 -2.00
N ALA A 55 0.54 -11.87 -3.20
CA ALA A 55 1.89 -12.40 -3.37
C ALA A 55 2.99 -11.34 -3.13
N ALA A 56 2.67 -10.06 -3.32
CA ALA A 56 3.57 -8.93 -3.10
C ALA A 56 3.42 -8.29 -1.71
N GLU A 57 2.56 -8.85 -0.85
CA GLU A 57 2.41 -8.36 0.52
C GLU A 57 3.66 -8.69 1.37
N ASP A 58 3.98 -7.81 2.32
CA ASP A 58 5.05 -8.07 3.29
C ASP A 58 4.65 -9.29 4.17
N PRO A 59 5.46 -10.35 4.25
CA PRO A 59 5.16 -11.56 5.02
C PRO A 59 4.89 -11.33 6.52
N GLU A 60 5.41 -10.25 7.10
CA GLU A 60 5.17 -9.89 8.51
C GLU A 60 3.85 -9.14 8.71
N THR A 61 3.20 -8.76 7.60
CA THR A 61 1.93 -8.07 7.60
C THR A 61 0.91 -8.83 6.77
N THR A 62 -0.32 -8.34 6.76
CA THR A 62 -1.37 -8.88 5.90
C THR A 62 -2.23 -7.74 5.41
N ILE A 63 -2.68 -7.82 4.15
CA ILE A 63 -3.61 -6.86 3.58
C ILE A 63 -5.03 -6.99 4.16
N PHE A 64 -5.34 -8.07 4.88
CA PHE A 64 -6.65 -8.30 5.45
C PHE A 64 -6.74 -7.84 6.92
N LYS A 65 -7.93 -7.38 7.31
CA LYS A 65 -8.32 -7.07 8.68
C LYS A 65 -8.66 -8.36 9.39
N ASN A 66 -8.31 -8.42 10.66
CA ASN A 66 -8.72 -9.51 11.53
C ASN A 66 -10.26 -9.58 11.61
N PRO A 67 -10.90 -10.67 11.15
CA PRO A 67 -12.35 -10.74 11.10
C PRO A 67 -13.00 -10.61 12.48
N ARG A 68 -12.34 -11.07 13.58
CA ARG A 68 -12.96 -11.20 14.92
C ARG A 68 -11.96 -11.24 16.09
N GLY A 69 -10.75 -10.71 15.93
CA GLY A 69 -9.69 -10.83 16.96
C GLY A 69 -9.06 -12.22 17.05
N MET A 70 -9.16 -13.03 16.00
CA MET A 70 -8.61 -14.40 15.92
C MET A 70 -7.15 -14.37 15.45
N SER A 71 -6.35 -15.40 15.77
CA SER A 71 -5.00 -15.52 15.21
C SER A 71 -5.07 -15.57 13.69
N ILE A 72 -4.04 -15.07 12.99
CA ILE A 72 -3.97 -15.17 11.53
C ILE A 72 -3.95 -16.64 11.06
N ASP A 73 -3.42 -17.53 11.89
CA ASP A 73 -3.40 -18.99 11.65
C ASP A 73 -4.80 -19.62 11.68
N ASP A 74 -5.77 -18.95 12.32
CA ASP A 74 -7.15 -19.42 12.45
C ASP A 74 -8.07 -18.85 11.34
N TRP A 75 -7.54 -18.00 10.45
CA TRP A 75 -8.36 -17.39 9.39
C TRP A 75 -8.67 -18.43 8.32
N THR A 76 -9.97 -18.68 8.09
CA THR A 76 -10.36 -19.48 6.93
C THR A 76 -10.53 -18.58 5.71
N VAL A 77 -10.26 -19.13 4.54
CA VAL A 77 -10.59 -18.49 3.25
C VAL A 77 -12.08 -18.09 3.19
N GLN A 78 -12.98 -18.81 3.88
CA GLN A 78 -14.40 -18.47 3.95
C GLN A 78 -14.69 -17.20 4.76
N ASP A 79 -13.91 -16.91 5.81
CA ASP A 79 -14.06 -15.69 6.63
C ASP A 79 -13.67 -14.42 5.84
N ILE A 80 -12.75 -14.56 4.89
CA ILE A 80 -12.35 -13.48 3.98
C ILE A 80 -13.39 -13.34 2.85
N ILE A 81 -13.88 -14.46 2.29
CA ILE A 81 -14.82 -14.47 1.15
C ILE A 81 -16.22 -13.96 1.49
N ALA A 82 -16.67 -14.05 2.74
CA ALA A 82 -18.02 -13.61 3.10
C ALA A 82 -18.24 -12.08 2.94
N SER A 83 -17.17 -11.28 2.95
CA SER A 83 -17.22 -9.84 2.65
C SER A 83 -15.81 -9.33 2.30
N PRO A 84 -15.28 -9.69 1.12
CA PRO A 84 -13.86 -9.57 0.81
C PRO A 84 -13.39 -8.12 0.83
N ASN A 85 -14.23 -7.18 0.40
CA ASN A 85 -13.90 -5.76 0.44
C ASN A 85 -13.85 -5.23 1.89
N LYS A 86 -14.81 -5.61 2.74
CA LYS A 86 -14.83 -5.17 4.15
C LYS A 86 -13.63 -5.69 4.93
N SER A 87 -13.13 -6.86 4.52
CA SER A 87 -11.96 -7.51 5.10
C SER A 87 -10.65 -6.89 4.64
N LEU A 88 -10.57 -6.01 3.63
CA LEU A 88 -9.32 -5.34 3.28
C LEU A 88 -8.97 -4.23 4.27
N LYS A 89 -7.70 -4.12 4.67
CA LYS A 89 -7.16 -2.94 5.35
C LYS A 89 -7.25 -1.72 4.42
N SER A 90 -7.32 -0.54 5.01
CA SER A 90 -7.56 0.71 4.28
C SER A 90 -6.71 1.83 4.89
N PRO A 91 -6.02 2.64 4.08
CA PRO A 91 -5.87 2.50 2.62
C PRO A 91 -5.08 1.23 2.23
N LEU A 92 -5.31 0.70 1.04
CA LEU A 92 -4.48 -0.31 0.39
C LEU A 92 -3.79 0.37 -0.79
N THR A 93 -2.47 0.54 -0.69
CA THR A 93 -1.66 1.20 -1.72
C THR A 93 -0.96 0.14 -2.55
N VAL A 94 -1.12 0.20 -3.86
CA VAL A 94 -0.58 -0.78 -4.81
C VAL A 94 0.15 -0.04 -5.92
N GLU A 95 1.40 -0.39 -6.17
CA GLU A 95 2.14 0.06 -7.34
C GLU A 95 2.11 -1.02 -8.42
N PHE A 96 1.93 -0.57 -9.67
CA PHE A 96 2.00 -1.41 -10.85
C PHE A 96 3.18 -1.01 -11.73
N ASP A 97 3.86 -2.00 -12.32
CA ASP A 97 4.80 -1.76 -13.42
C ASP A 97 4.07 -1.41 -14.73
N GLU A 98 4.83 -1.18 -15.80
CA GLU A 98 4.26 -0.85 -17.11
C GLU A 98 3.49 -2.01 -17.76
N ALA A 99 3.73 -3.25 -17.32
CA ALA A 99 3.03 -4.45 -17.75
C ALA A 99 1.82 -4.78 -16.84
N ALA A 100 1.45 -3.88 -15.95
CA ALA A 100 0.39 -4.03 -14.96
C ALA A 100 0.61 -5.17 -13.94
N HIS A 101 1.86 -5.54 -13.68
CA HIS A 101 2.21 -6.41 -12.55
C HIS A 101 2.33 -5.61 -11.26
N VAL A 102 1.91 -6.20 -10.16
CA VAL A 102 2.05 -5.60 -8.84
C VAL A 102 3.51 -5.64 -8.39
N THR A 103 4.10 -4.49 -8.08
CA THR A 103 5.50 -4.36 -7.63
C THR A 103 5.64 -4.12 -6.14
N HIS A 104 4.80 -3.23 -5.59
CA HIS A 104 4.79 -2.92 -4.16
C HIS A 104 3.36 -2.86 -3.65
N VAL A 105 3.16 -3.39 -2.44
CA VAL A 105 1.89 -3.35 -1.73
C VAL A 105 2.11 -2.83 -0.32
N MET A 106 1.26 -1.91 0.11
CA MET A 106 1.22 -1.44 1.49
C MET A 106 -0.22 -1.38 1.97
N ALA A 107 -0.49 -2.02 3.10
CA ALA A 107 -1.79 -2.01 3.74
C ALA A 107 -1.77 -1.13 5.00
N GLY A 108 -2.66 -0.13 5.04
CA GLY A 108 -2.66 0.92 6.05
C GLY A 108 -1.59 1.98 5.77
N ILE A 109 -1.04 2.55 6.84
CA ILE A 109 0.11 3.45 6.75
C ILE A 109 1.31 2.81 7.45
N ASN A 110 2.40 2.64 6.71
CA ASN A 110 3.69 2.22 7.23
C ASN A 110 4.75 3.16 6.65
N GLN A 111 5.38 3.97 7.51
CA GLN A 111 6.35 4.98 7.10
C GLN A 111 7.59 4.37 6.44
N ASP A 112 8.02 3.19 6.89
CA ASP A 112 9.19 2.50 6.35
C ASP A 112 8.92 2.01 4.92
N MET A 113 7.67 1.58 4.66
CA MET A 113 7.25 1.10 3.34
C MET A 113 6.95 2.24 2.35
N LEU A 114 6.57 3.44 2.82
CA LEU A 114 6.29 4.59 1.94
C LEU A 114 7.50 4.94 1.06
N GLY A 115 8.71 4.82 1.61
CA GLY A 115 9.95 5.07 0.87
C GLY A 115 10.13 4.14 -0.34
N LEU A 116 9.55 2.94 -0.34
CA LEU A 116 9.69 1.99 -1.45
C LEU A 116 9.00 2.47 -2.74
N PHE A 117 7.96 3.31 -2.60
CA PHE A 117 7.25 3.91 -3.73
C PHE A 117 8.00 5.08 -4.38
N ILE A 118 9.13 5.52 -3.80
CA ILE A 118 10.03 6.44 -4.49
C ILE A 118 10.86 5.62 -5.50
N PRO A 119 10.92 6.03 -6.79
CA PRO A 119 11.69 5.33 -7.81
C PRO A 119 13.11 5.04 -7.35
N HIS A 120 13.59 3.82 -7.61
CA HIS A 120 14.89 3.34 -7.15
C HIS A 120 16.04 4.27 -7.55
N ASP A 121 16.04 4.78 -8.78
CA ASP A 121 17.08 5.68 -9.28
C ASP A 121 17.13 7.00 -8.50
N ARG A 122 15.95 7.53 -8.13
CA ARG A 122 15.85 8.74 -7.32
C ARG A 122 16.36 8.49 -5.90
N ARG A 123 15.98 7.36 -5.27
CA ARG A 123 16.51 6.97 -3.95
C ARG A 123 18.04 6.84 -3.96
N LYS A 124 18.58 6.22 -5.02
CA LYS A 124 20.03 6.06 -5.19
C LYS A 124 20.74 7.40 -5.34
N GLN A 125 20.16 8.33 -6.08
CA GLN A 125 20.69 9.68 -6.23
C GLN A 125 20.68 10.45 -4.89
N GLU A 126 19.54 10.45 -4.18
CA GLU A 126 19.41 11.12 -2.88
C GLU A 126 20.42 10.58 -1.86
N LEU A 127 20.65 9.25 -1.84
CA LEU A 127 21.68 8.65 -1.00
C LEU A 127 23.09 9.09 -1.38
N ALA A 128 23.43 9.11 -2.67
CA ALA A 128 24.73 9.57 -3.14
C ALA A 128 24.98 11.03 -2.77
N ASP A 129 23.98 11.89 -2.90
CA ASP A 129 24.05 13.30 -2.53
C ASP A 129 24.23 13.48 -1.01
N LEU A 130 23.56 12.66 -0.19
CA LEU A 130 23.72 12.67 1.27
C LEU A 130 25.12 12.23 1.70
N LEU A 131 25.65 11.17 1.07
CA LEU A 131 27.01 10.69 1.34
C LEU A 131 28.06 11.75 0.95
N ALA A 132 27.93 12.36 -0.22
CA ALA A 132 28.82 13.44 -0.65
C ALA A 132 28.78 14.66 0.28
N LYS A 133 27.60 15.01 0.82
CA LYS A 133 27.48 16.08 1.82
C LYS A 133 28.14 15.71 3.15
N ALA A 134 27.98 14.47 3.61
CA ALA A 134 28.61 14.00 4.84
C ALA A 134 30.15 14.03 4.74
N ASP A 135 30.69 13.62 3.59
CA ASP A 135 32.12 13.70 3.30
C ASP A 135 32.62 15.16 3.34
N SER A 136 31.85 16.10 2.76
CA SER A 136 32.19 17.54 2.78
C SER A 136 32.08 18.23 4.15
N LEU A 137 31.41 17.59 5.12
CA LEU A 137 31.26 18.09 6.49
C LEU A 137 32.28 17.48 7.46
N SER A 138 33.07 16.51 6.98
CA SER A 138 34.08 15.79 7.77
C SER A 138 35.50 16.38 7.60
N ASP A 139 35.63 17.41 6.75
CA ASP A 139 36.82 18.25 6.56
C ASP A 139 36.67 19.61 7.27
#